data_AF-A0A7S4PKH4-F1
#
_entry.id   AF-A0A7S4PKH4-F1
#
_cell.length_a   1.000
_cell.length_b   1.000
_cell.length_c   1.000
_cell.angle_alpha   90.00
_cell.angle_beta   90.00
_cell.angle_gamma   90.00
#
_symmetry.space_group_name_H-M   'P 1'
#
loop_
_entity.id
_entity.type
_entity.pdbx_description
1 polymer ?
#
loop_
_entity_poly.entity_id
_entity_poly.type
_entity_poly.pdbx_seq_one_letter_code
_entity_poly.pdbx_strand_id
1 'polypeptide(L)'
;MLLSSLSFLLLFVGLLGAERPDLDQAVWDLPVARPLYQYLRPPRIIENHIQRYAEIQEEAATKSDLATEDLLNYMGSDSVRDRLHPSLSYLTNEALLERFRWEFEHLPVIHNAFVNEAGMKKLEPLSHIEDDTILEITLHNGYLQNMCQRYVTGGKEKSMTSYINGFSSFFKFPKIDPKKLTLSKANECLLFNANNLQKKSYGNLLFGGLTYILNPRVLKTRSAFEIWDLGRMSLMGLRKYSWSTLGTPTDFYHLVQPHDEYMNLPLGNGTYDFFKDFDFKQPQNYSLSDLFNRWWIPDTPVPYTGHLISFPFYEVLTGNVLLPEDLSFTVALFHNGTYSGLSTNGGLWGAKEGDLLKEFSTENRRAIVWATEDGTSMLLDPTVGGWVSGERREEEVESVRQQWEVLWGVEHANSATFFDLYAQVPNSLRFYYLSYDNKLACELYQGEEEEGG
;
A
#
# COMPACT_ATOMS: atom_id res chain seq x y z
N MET A 1 17.46 -41.97 -28.82
CA MET A 1 17.40 -40.82 -29.74
C MET A 1 17.45 -39.57 -28.89
N LEU A 2 18.68 -39.16 -28.59
CA LEU A 2 19.03 -37.87 -28.00
C LEU A 2 19.26 -36.91 -29.17
N LEU A 3 18.70 -35.69 -29.10
CA LEU A 3 19.11 -34.42 -29.74
C LEU A 3 17.88 -33.57 -30.10
N SER A 4 17.43 -32.70 -29.19
CA SER A 4 16.70 -31.47 -29.57
C SER A 4 16.69 -30.35 -28.52
N SER A 5 17.55 -30.39 -27.49
CA SER A 5 17.50 -29.44 -26.35
C SER A 5 18.67 -28.45 -26.28
N LEU A 6 19.46 -28.28 -27.35
CA LEU A 6 20.70 -27.49 -27.30
C LEU A 6 20.72 -26.21 -28.14
N SER A 7 19.58 -25.76 -28.68
CA SER A 7 19.53 -24.60 -29.59
C SER A 7 18.92 -23.31 -28.99
N PHE A 8 18.55 -23.31 -27.71
CA PHE A 8 18.00 -22.11 -27.04
C PHE A 8 18.99 -21.38 -26.12
N LEU A 9 20.22 -21.91 -25.94
CA LEU A 9 21.21 -21.35 -25.01
C LEU A 9 22.30 -20.48 -25.66
N LEU A 10 22.29 -20.31 -26.99
CA LEU A 10 23.37 -19.62 -27.72
C LEU A 10 22.99 -18.25 -28.31
N LEU A 11 21.76 -17.75 -28.07
CA LEU A 11 21.38 -16.39 -28.46
C LEU A 11 21.57 -15.33 -27.35
N PHE A 12 21.96 -15.74 -26.12
CA PHE A 12 22.13 -14.81 -24.99
C PHE A 12 23.57 -14.37 -24.72
N VAL A 13 24.56 -14.89 -25.45
CA VAL A 13 25.99 -14.55 -25.24
C VAL A 13 26.49 -13.48 -26.24
N GLY A 14 25.71 -13.15 -27.27
CA GLY A 14 26.09 -12.18 -28.32
C GLY A 14 25.82 -10.70 -28.00
N LEU A 15 25.18 -10.38 -26.87
CA LEU A 15 24.88 -9.00 -26.45
C LEU A 15 25.74 -8.50 -25.28
N LEU A 16 26.78 -9.24 -24.91
CA LEU A 16 27.77 -8.83 -23.89
C LEU A 16 28.99 -8.11 -24.50
N GLY A 17 28.95 -7.75 -25.79
CA GLY A 17 30.05 -7.12 -26.51
C GLY A 17 29.72 -5.80 -27.22
N ALA A 18 28.52 -5.25 -27.03
CA ALA A 18 28.24 -3.87 -27.42
C ALA A 18 28.76 -2.98 -26.29
N GLU A 19 29.74 -2.13 -26.60
CA GLU A 19 30.22 -1.05 -25.74
C GLU A 19 29.02 -0.39 -25.07
N ARG A 20 28.90 -0.55 -23.74
CA ARG A 20 27.92 0.20 -22.96
C ARG A 20 28.21 1.67 -23.25
N PRO A 21 27.27 2.46 -23.81
CA PRO A 21 27.42 3.90 -23.71
C PRO A 21 27.53 4.21 -22.22
N ASP A 22 28.48 5.06 -21.83
CA ASP A 22 28.71 5.54 -20.47
C ASP A 22 27.39 6.01 -19.81
N LEU A 23 26.65 5.07 -19.23
CA LEU A 23 25.47 5.31 -18.40
C LEU A 23 25.88 5.92 -17.06
N ASP A 24 27.16 5.77 -16.70
CA ASP A 24 27.79 6.31 -15.49
C ASP A 24 27.92 7.84 -15.50
N GLN A 25 27.62 8.54 -16.60
CA GLN A 25 27.58 10.00 -16.63
C GLN A 25 26.15 10.56 -16.76
N ALA A 26 25.26 9.83 -17.43
CA ALA A 26 23.87 10.26 -17.64
C ALA A 26 22.97 10.12 -16.39
N VAL A 27 23.29 9.21 -15.46
CA VAL A 27 22.55 9.04 -14.20
C VAL A 27 22.85 10.16 -13.20
N TRP A 28 24.07 10.71 -13.23
CA TRP A 28 24.51 11.76 -12.29
C TRP A 28 24.25 13.20 -12.77
N ASP A 29 24.02 13.41 -14.07
CA ASP A 29 23.59 14.70 -14.63
C ASP A 29 22.07 14.92 -14.56
N LEU A 30 21.31 14.01 -13.92
CA LEU A 30 19.92 14.29 -13.57
C LEU A 30 19.90 15.51 -12.63
N PRO A 31 19.27 16.63 -13.02
CA PRO A 31 19.18 17.78 -12.13
C PRO A 31 18.51 17.31 -10.83
N VAL A 32 19.23 17.46 -9.72
CA VAL A 32 18.73 17.30 -8.35
C VAL A 32 17.34 17.93 -8.33
N ALA A 33 16.33 17.15 -7.92
CA ALA A 33 14.97 17.63 -7.77
C ALA A 33 15.03 19.00 -7.10
N ARG A 34 14.48 20.04 -7.75
CA ARG A 34 14.57 21.41 -7.24
C ARG A 34 14.12 21.37 -5.77
N PRO A 35 14.88 21.93 -4.81
CA PRO A 35 14.40 22.05 -3.46
C PRO A 35 13.10 22.86 -3.52
N LEU A 36 11.99 22.22 -3.15
CA LEU A 36 10.65 22.75 -3.33
C LEU A 36 10.46 23.98 -2.43
N TYR A 37 9.86 25.03 -3.00
CA TYR A 37 9.36 26.18 -2.25
C TYR A 37 8.19 25.71 -1.34
N GLN A 38 8.48 25.36 -0.10
CA GLN A 38 7.47 24.96 0.89
C GLN A 38 7.11 26.16 1.78
N TYR A 39 5.97 26.81 1.50
CA TYR A 39 5.45 27.89 2.37
C TYR A 39 5.07 27.40 3.78
N LEU A 40 4.75 26.10 3.93
CA LEU A 40 4.31 25.47 5.18
C LEU A 40 4.91 24.06 5.29
N ARG A 41 6.21 23.94 5.54
CA ARG A 41 6.79 22.62 5.84
C ARG A 41 6.23 22.13 7.18
N PRO A 42 5.66 20.91 7.26
CA PRO A 42 5.32 20.33 8.55
C PRO A 42 6.62 20.20 9.36
N PRO A 43 6.60 20.51 10.67
CA PRO A 43 7.76 20.32 11.53
C PRO A 43 8.30 18.88 11.46
N ARG A 44 9.62 18.76 11.61
CA ARG A 44 10.32 17.47 11.63
C ARG A 44 9.76 16.58 12.75
N ILE A 45 9.84 15.27 12.54
CA ILE A 45 9.60 14.28 13.60
C ILE A 45 10.44 14.68 14.81
N ILE A 46 9.80 14.80 15.97
CA ILE A 46 10.45 15.25 17.19
C ILE A 46 11.10 14.07 17.93
N GLU A 47 12.06 14.38 18.80
CA GLU A 47 12.89 13.41 19.52
C GLU A 47 12.07 12.34 20.27
N ASN A 48 10.94 12.69 20.88
CA ASN A 48 10.07 11.74 21.57
C ASN A 48 9.53 10.63 20.66
N HIS A 49 9.22 10.94 19.40
CA HIS A 49 8.76 9.94 18.44
C HIS A 49 9.90 9.03 18.00
N ILE A 50 11.06 9.62 17.75
CA ILE A 50 12.28 8.86 17.40
C ILE A 50 12.60 7.88 18.52
N GLN A 51 12.60 8.35 19.77
CA GLN A 51 12.81 7.51 20.94
C GLN A 51 11.74 6.41 21.03
N ARG A 52 10.46 6.75 20.89
CA ARG A 52 9.40 5.74 21.00
C ARG A 52 9.49 4.69 19.89
N TYR A 53 9.83 5.07 18.65
CA TYR A 53 10.05 4.10 17.58
C TYR A 53 11.27 3.23 17.84
N ALA A 54 12.35 3.77 18.42
CA ALA A 54 13.50 2.97 18.82
C ALA A 54 13.14 1.94 19.91
N GLU A 55 12.35 2.34 20.92
CA GLU A 55 11.82 1.42 21.93
C GLU A 55 10.94 0.33 21.30
N ILE A 56 10.06 0.69 20.37
CA ILE A 56 9.24 -0.29 19.64
C ILE A 56 10.12 -1.26 18.85
N GLN A 57 11.17 -0.78 18.18
CA GLN A 57 12.10 -1.62 17.45
C GLN A 57 12.81 -2.63 18.36
N GLU A 58 13.30 -2.18 19.51
CA GLU A 58 13.96 -3.05 20.49
C GLU A 58 13.00 -4.10 21.07
N GLU A 59 11.78 -3.67 21.46
CA GLU A 59 10.73 -4.56 21.96
C GLU A 59 10.34 -5.60 20.89
N ALA A 60 10.12 -5.16 19.65
CA ALA A 60 9.68 -5.99 18.54
C ALA A 60 10.73 -7.01 18.11
N ALA A 61 12.01 -6.62 18.06
CA ALA A 61 13.13 -7.52 17.77
C ALA A 61 13.19 -8.64 18.82
N THR A 62 13.19 -8.28 20.11
CA THR A 62 13.22 -9.25 21.21
C THR A 62 12.05 -10.24 21.13
N LYS A 63 10.84 -9.74 20.84
CA LYS A 63 9.65 -10.60 20.75
C LYS A 63 9.65 -11.48 19.50
N SER A 64 10.13 -10.97 18.38
CA SER A 64 10.20 -11.73 17.13
C SER A 64 11.24 -12.84 17.21
N ASP A 65 12.39 -12.57 17.85
CA ASP A 65 13.40 -13.59 18.15
C ASP A 65 12.79 -14.74 18.98
N LEU A 66 12.09 -14.40 20.07
CA LEU A 66 11.42 -15.39 20.92
C LEU A 66 10.30 -16.15 20.19
N ALA A 67 9.59 -15.51 19.27
CA ALA A 67 8.49 -16.12 18.52
C ALA A 67 8.94 -16.92 17.29
N THR A 68 10.23 -16.90 16.93
CA THR A 68 10.71 -17.49 15.67
C THR A 68 10.47 -19.01 15.61
N GLU A 69 10.82 -19.73 16.67
CA GLU A 69 10.64 -21.19 16.73
C GLU A 69 9.14 -21.56 16.72
N ASP A 70 8.32 -20.82 17.48
CA ASP A 70 6.87 -21.03 17.52
C ASP A 70 6.22 -20.76 16.15
N LEU A 71 6.68 -19.73 15.43
CA LEU A 71 6.22 -19.44 14.08
C LEU A 71 6.60 -20.56 13.10
N LEU A 72 7.84 -21.06 13.15
CA LEU A 72 8.28 -22.19 12.33
C LEU A 72 7.46 -23.45 12.61
N ASN A 73 7.19 -23.75 13.88
CA ASN A 73 6.34 -24.87 14.29
C ASN A 73 4.91 -24.70 13.77
N TYR A 74 4.35 -23.48 13.87
CA TYR A 74 3.02 -23.17 13.35
C TYR A 74 2.95 -23.29 11.82
N MET A 75 3.95 -22.83 11.08
CA MET A 75 4.04 -23.05 9.63
C MET A 75 4.12 -24.54 9.25
N GLY A 76 4.66 -25.38 10.14
CA GLY A 76 4.72 -26.83 10.00
C GLY A 76 3.44 -27.56 10.43
N SER A 77 2.49 -26.87 11.04
CA SER A 77 1.27 -27.50 11.56
C SER A 77 0.26 -27.83 10.46
N ASP A 78 -0.62 -28.79 10.73
CA ASP A 78 -1.67 -29.22 9.80
C ASP A 78 -2.58 -28.05 9.36
N SER A 79 -2.83 -27.07 10.23
CA SER A 79 -3.68 -25.91 9.92
C SER A 79 -3.12 -25.02 8.81
N VAL A 80 -1.80 -25.01 8.64
CA VAL A 80 -1.10 -24.34 7.54
C VAL A 80 -0.86 -25.35 6.41
N ARG A 81 -0.23 -26.48 6.72
CA ARG A 81 0.27 -27.42 5.70
C ARG A 81 -0.82 -28.08 4.87
N ASP A 82 -1.95 -28.45 5.44
CA ASP A 82 -3.03 -29.13 4.70
C ASP A 82 -3.73 -28.20 3.69
N ARG A 83 -3.56 -26.88 3.86
CA ARG A 83 -4.21 -25.84 3.05
C ARG A 83 -3.27 -25.15 2.09
N LEU A 84 -1.99 -25.48 2.16
CA LEU A 84 -0.99 -24.92 1.27
C LEU A 84 -1.20 -25.49 -0.13
N HIS A 85 -1.11 -24.65 -1.16
CA HIS A 85 -1.26 -25.10 -2.55
C HIS A 85 -0.24 -26.22 -2.85
N PRO A 86 -0.61 -27.28 -3.59
CA PRO A 86 0.29 -28.42 -3.83
C PRO A 86 1.64 -28.05 -4.43
N SER A 87 1.72 -26.97 -5.22
CA SER A 87 2.99 -26.50 -5.77
C SER A 87 3.89 -25.82 -4.76
N LEU A 88 3.47 -25.57 -3.52
CA LEU A 88 4.27 -25.01 -2.43
C LEU A 88 4.58 -26.05 -1.34
N SER A 89 3.96 -27.24 -1.40
CA SER A 89 4.09 -28.27 -0.36
C SER A 89 5.51 -28.80 -0.21
N TYR A 90 6.37 -28.61 -1.22
CA TYR A 90 7.77 -28.99 -1.19
C TYR A 90 8.64 -28.06 -0.34
N LEU A 91 8.15 -26.85 -0.01
CA LEU A 91 8.91 -25.87 0.76
C LEU A 91 9.00 -26.29 2.24
N THR A 92 10.20 -26.23 2.82
CA THR A 92 10.39 -26.41 4.27
C THR A 92 9.80 -25.23 5.05
N ASN A 93 9.66 -25.35 6.37
CA ASN A 93 9.15 -24.25 7.21
C ASN A 93 10.07 -23.03 7.10
N GLU A 94 11.38 -23.26 7.05
CA GLU A 94 12.40 -22.22 6.92
C GLU A 94 12.30 -21.52 5.55
N ALA A 95 12.08 -22.28 4.48
CA ALA A 95 11.88 -21.71 3.15
C ALA A 95 10.58 -20.89 3.07
N LEU A 96 9.51 -21.31 3.74
CA LEU A 96 8.29 -20.51 3.86
C LEU A 96 8.52 -19.23 4.67
N LEU A 97 9.24 -19.31 5.79
CA LEU A 97 9.56 -18.17 6.64
C LEU A 97 10.45 -17.15 5.91
N GLU A 98 11.47 -17.60 5.19
CA GLU A 98 12.34 -16.73 4.40
C GLU A 98 11.53 -15.95 3.34
N ARG A 99 10.65 -16.65 2.62
CA ARG A 99 9.74 -16.03 1.66
C ARG A 99 8.81 -15.04 2.35
N PHE A 100 8.18 -15.43 3.46
CA PHE A 100 7.26 -14.58 4.20
C PHE A 100 7.94 -13.29 4.68
N ARG A 101 9.13 -13.39 5.27
CA ARG A 101 9.90 -12.25 5.73
C ARG A 101 10.17 -11.26 4.60
N TRP A 102 10.68 -11.75 3.47
CA TRP A 102 10.93 -10.90 2.31
C TRP A 102 9.65 -10.23 1.84
N GLU A 103 8.54 -10.98 1.72
CA GLU A 103 7.28 -10.42 1.27
C GLU A 103 6.80 -9.30 2.19
N PHE A 104 6.78 -9.56 3.51
CA PHE A 104 6.30 -8.60 4.50
C PHE A 104 7.11 -7.30 4.49
N GLU A 105 8.44 -7.38 4.41
CA GLU A 105 9.34 -6.23 4.31
C GLU A 105 9.10 -5.37 3.05
N HIS A 106 8.50 -5.96 2.01
CA HIS A 106 8.27 -5.32 0.70
C HIS A 106 6.79 -5.06 0.39
N LEU A 107 5.88 -5.31 1.34
CA LEU A 107 4.47 -4.98 1.15
C LEU A 107 4.31 -3.46 0.97
N PRO A 108 3.48 -3.02 0.00
CA PRO A 108 3.22 -1.61 -0.18
C PRO A 108 2.45 -1.08 1.04
N VAL A 109 2.94 0.03 1.59
CA VAL A 109 2.23 0.79 2.64
C VAL A 109 1.30 1.76 1.94
N ILE A 110 0.00 1.61 2.19
CA ILE A 110 -1.06 2.33 1.51
C ILE A 110 -1.68 3.37 2.43
N HIS A 111 -1.81 4.59 1.94
CA HIS A 111 -2.63 5.63 2.55
C HIS A 111 -3.79 5.96 1.61
N ASN A 112 -5.02 5.71 2.07
CA ASN A 112 -6.20 6.02 1.27
C ASN A 112 -6.59 7.47 1.43
N ALA A 113 -6.93 8.11 0.31
CA ALA A 113 -7.30 9.50 0.29
C ALA A 113 -8.57 9.71 -0.54
N PHE A 114 -9.37 10.69 -0.11
CA PHE A 114 -10.47 11.18 -0.92
C PHE A 114 -9.95 12.09 -2.03
N VAL A 115 -10.62 12.05 -3.17
CA VAL A 115 -10.36 12.99 -4.27
C VAL A 115 -10.67 14.43 -3.82
N ASN A 116 -11.81 14.63 -3.18
CA ASN A 116 -12.29 15.94 -2.73
C ASN A 116 -13.21 15.83 -1.51
N GLU A 117 -13.56 16.98 -0.93
CA GLU A 117 -14.44 17.07 0.26
C GLU A 117 -15.84 16.47 0.00
N ALA A 118 -16.33 16.51 -1.24
CA ALA A 118 -17.62 15.92 -1.59
C ALA A 118 -17.60 14.38 -1.51
N GLY A 119 -16.49 13.74 -1.88
CA GLY A 119 -16.27 12.31 -1.68
C GLY A 119 -16.28 11.94 -0.20
N MET A 120 -15.58 12.72 0.62
CA MET A 120 -15.53 12.56 2.09
C MET A 120 -16.92 12.67 2.74
N LYS A 121 -17.68 13.73 2.41
CA LYS A 121 -19.03 13.98 2.98
C LYS A 121 -20.05 12.88 2.71
N LYS A 122 -19.91 12.15 1.59
CA LYS A 122 -20.83 11.06 1.26
C LYS A 122 -20.61 9.82 2.10
N LEU A 123 -19.40 9.63 2.65
CA LEU A 123 -19.10 8.57 3.60
C LEU A 123 -19.26 9.02 5.07
N GLU A 124 -19.40 10.33 5.35
CA GLU A 124 -19.61 10.89 6.70
C GLU A 124 -20.74 10.19 7.52
N PRO A 125 -21.88 9.75 6.94
CA PRO A 125 -22.90 9.00 7.68
C PRO A 125 -22.50 7.55 8.01
N LEU A 126 -21.55 6.99 7.25
CA LEU A 126 -21.12 5.58 7.30
C LEU A 126 -19.82 5.41 8.09
N SER A 127 -19.10 6.51 8.30
CA SER A 127 -17.73 6.49 8.73
C SER A 127 -17.57 7.37 9.97
N HIS A 128 -17.34 6.76 11.13
CA HIS A 128 -16.57 7.40 12.21
C HIS A 128 -15.08 7.53 11.81
N ILE A 129 -14.80 7.61 10.51
CA ILE A 129 -13.46 7.54 9.95
C ILE A 129 -12.86 8.92 10.05
N GLU A 130 -11.65 8.85 10.54
CA GLU A 130 -10.99 9.86 11.34
C GLU A 130 -9.67 10.30 10.64
N ASP A 131 -9.29 9.61 9.56
CA ASP A 131 -8.19 9.94 8.67
C ASP A 131 -8.76 10.18 7.26
N ASP A 132 -8.89 11.46 6.88
CA ASP A 132 -9.70 11.93 5.77
C ASP A 132 -8.91 12.84 4.82
N THR A 133 -7.65 12.50 4.58
CA THR A 133 -6.74 13.17 3.66
C THR A 133 -7.38 13.38 2.28
N ILE A 134 -7.40 14.63 1.80
CA ILE A 134 -7.98 15.00 0.50
C ILE A 134 -6.84 15.35 -0.48
N LEU A 135 -6.94 14.90 -1.73
CA LEU A 135 -5.96 15.13 -2.80
C LEU A 135 -5.60 16.61 -2.93
N GLU A 136 -6.58 17.51 -3.11
CA GLU A 136 -6.31 18.94 -3.31
C GLU A 136 -5.51 19.57 -2.17
N ILE A 137 -5.81 19.19 -0.92
CA ILE A 137 -5.12 19.69 0.27
C ILE A 137 -3.70 19.11 0.35
N THR A 138 -3.58 17.81 0.10
CA THR A 138 -2.33 17.05 0.20
C THR A 138 -1.30 17.51 -0.81
N LEU A 139 -1.70 17.61 -2.08
CA LEU A 139 -0.80 18.01 -3.17
C LEU A 139 -0.36 19.46 -3.00
N HIS A 140 -1.26 20.35 -2.59
CA HIS A 140 -0.93 21.75 -2.30
C HIS A 140 0.07 21.89 -1.14
N ASN A 141 -0.11 21.11 -0.07
CA ASN A 141 0.72 21.21 1.13
C ASN A 141 2.05 20.45 1.01
N GLY A 142 2.13 19.47 0.10
CA GLY A 142 3.31 18.63 -0.07
C GLY A 142 3.52 17.62 1.05
N TYR A 143 2.47 17.22 1.78
CA TYR A 143 2.55 16.18 2.82
C TYR A 143 1.14 15.65 3.16
N LEU A 144 1.06 14.45 3.74
CA LEU A 144 -0.20 13.90 4.27
C LEU A 144 -0.48 14.49 5.66
N GLN A 145 -1.63 15.15 5.81
CA GLN A 145 -2.01 15.77 7.08
C GLN A 145 -2.60 14.74 8.03
N ASN A 146 -2.00 14.60 9.21
CA ASN A 146 -2.62 13.81 10.27
C ASN A 146 -3.83 14.55 10.87
N MET A 147 -4.70 13.81 11.53
CA MET A 147 -5.92 14.36 12.12
C MET A 147 -5.67 15.57 13.04
N CYS A 148 -4.62 15.53 13.87
CA CYS A 148 -4.29 16.60 14.81
C CYS A 148 -3.92 17.90 14.10
N GLN A 149 -3.19 17.82 12.98
CA GLN A 149 -2.83 19.00 12.21
C GLN A 149 -4.08 19.66 11.64
N ARG A 150 -5.00 18.85 11.11
CA ARG A 150 -6.27 19.35 10.58
C ARG A 150 -7.14 20.02 11.64
N TYR A 151 -7.21 19.45 12.83
CA TYR A 151 -7.96 20.05 13.93
C TYR A 151 -7.40 21.41 14.34
N VAL A 152 -6.07 21.54 14.40
CA VAL A 152 -5.46 22.85 14.70
C VAL A 152 -5.66 23.85 13.57
N THR A 153 -5.77 23.40 12.32
CA THR A 153 -6.07 24.26 11.17
C THR A 153 -7.56 24.54 10.96
N GLY A 154 -8.44 24.09 11.88
CA GLY A 154 -9.87 24.41 11.88
C GLY A 154 -10.76 23.35 11.24
N GLY A 155 -10.26 22.13 11.11
CA GLY A 155 -11.05 20.95 10.75
C GLY A 155 -12.17 20.65 11.75
N LYS A 156 -13.13 19.82 11.33
CA LYS A 156 -14.33 19.46 12.11
C LYS A 156 -14.25 18.03 12.64
N GLU A 157 -13.09 17.62 13.14
CA GLU A 157 -12.83 16.28 13.64
C GLU A 157 -13.65 16.02 14.91
N LYS A 158 -14.75 15.27 14.78
CA LYS A 158 -15.72 15.03 15.86
C LYS A 158 -15.16 14.19 17.01
N SER A 159 -14.07 13.47 16.79
CA SER A 159 -13.58 12.41 17.67
C SER A 159 -12.09 12.48 17.99
N MET A 160 -11.47 13.65 17.78
CA MET A 160 -10.08 13.96 18.16
C MET A 160 -9.68 13.46 19.56
N THR A 161 -10.58 13.61 20.53
CA THR A 161 -10.31 13.18 21.91
C THR A 161 -10.25 11.65 22.03
N SER A 162 -11.10 10.93 21.31
CA SER A 162 -11.09 9.46 21.27
C SER A 162 -9.84 8.94 20.57
N TYR A 163 -9.48 9.55 19.45
CA TYR A 163 -8.25 9.30 18.70
C TYR A 163 -7.03 9.39 19.63
N ILE A 164 -6.77 10.57 20.19
CA ILE A 164 -5.62 10.86 21.06
C ILE A 164 -5.57 9.96 22.31
N ASN A 165 -6.73 9.66 22.90
CA ASN A 165 -6.80 8.73 24.02
C ASN A 165 -6.43 7.31 23.58
N GLY A 166 -6.83 6.88 22.37
CA GLY A 166 -6.41 5.63 21.77
C GLY A 166 -4.89 5.55 21.61
N PHE A 167 -4.26 6.59 21.04
CA PHE A 167 -2.80 6.63 20.87
C PHE A 167 -2.03 6.47 22.17
N SER A 168 -2.41 7.25 23.16
CA SER A 168 -1.69 7.26 24.42
C SER A 168 -1.94 6.01 25.27
N SER A 169 -3.14 5.43 25.21
CA SER A 169 -3.50 4.26 26.02
C SER A 169 -3.10 2.93 25.40
N PHE A 170 -3.28 2.75 24.08
CA PHE A 170 -2.98 1.48 23.40
C PHE A 170 -1.54 1.46 22.88
N PHE A 171 -1.13 2.50 22.15
CA PHE A 171 0.18 2.53 21.51
C PHE A 171 1.30 3.11 22.40
N LYS A 172 0.95 3.55 23.62
CA LYS A 172 1.86 4.11 24.63
C LYS A 172 2.64 5.35 24.14
N PHE A 173 2.10 6.08 23.17
CA PHE A 173 2.67 7.37 22.77
C PHE A 173 2.39 8.44 23.84
N PRO A 174 3.18 9.52 23.90
CA PRO A 174 2.94 10.61 24.84
C PRO A 174 1.50 11.14 24.76
N LYS A 175 0.90 11.42 25.92
CA LYS A 175 -0.47 11.93 25.96
C LYS A 175 -0.51 13.36 25.41
N ILE A 176 -1.31 13.54 24.36
CA ILE A 176 -1.57 14.84 23.76
C ILE A 176 -2.82 15.45 24.44
N ASP A 177 -2.79 16.75 24.72
CA ASP A 177 -3.97 17.49 25.24
C ASP A 177 -4.63 18.24 24.07
N PRO A 178 -5.82 17.81 23.59
CA PRO A 178 -6.49 18.44 22.46
C PRO A 178 -6.76 19.94 22.67
N LYS A 179 -6.92 20.38 23.93
CA LYS A 179 -7.18 21.80 24.27
C LYS A 179 -5.92 22.66 24.22
N LYS A 180 -4.73 22.05 24.21
CA LYS A 180 -3.43 22.73 24.17
C LYS A 180 -2.65 22.37 22.91
N LEU A 181 -3.33 21.81 21.91
CA LEU A 181 -2.73 21.38 20.68
C LEU A 181 -2.32 22.60 19.86
N THR A 182 -1.03 22.71 19.58
CA THR A 182 -0.47 23.68 18.64
C THR A 182 -0.07 22.96 17.36
N LEU A 183 0.18 23.68 16.27
CA LEU A 183 0.60 23.05 15.02
C LEU A 183 1.91 22.27 15.20
N SER A 184 2.80 22.75 16.09
CA SER A 184 4.03 22.04 16.47
C SER A 184 3.73 20.69 17.14
N LYS A 185 2.85 20.69 18.15
CA LYS A 185 2.43 19.46 18.85
C LYS A 185 1.56 18.54 18.00
N ALA A 186 0.87 19.06 17.00
CA ALA A 186 0.09 18.24 16.08
C ALA A 186 0.95 17.28 15.24
N ASN A 187 2.25 17.56 15.08
CA ASN A 187 3.20 16.63 14.45
C ASN A 187 3.54 15.42 15.33
N GLU A 188 3.10 15.44 16.60
CA GLU A 188 3.19 14.31 17.52
C GLU A 188 2.07 13.28 17.28
N CYS A 189 1.16 13.54 16.33
CA CYS A 189 0.17 12.55 15.95
C CYS A 189 0.67 11.68 14.80
N LEU A 190 0.18 10.44 14.77
CA LEU A 190 0.53 9.47 13.74
C LEU A 190 -0.51 9.51 12.62
N LEU A 191 -0.11 9.00 11.46
CA LEU A 191 -0.99 8.63 10.36
C LEU A 191 -1.30 7.14 10.43
N PHE A 192 -2.53 6.79 10.09
CA PHE A 192 -2.93 5.40 9.93
C PHE A 192 -2.83 5.02 8.46
N ASN A 193 -2.15 3.90 8.22
CA ASN A 193 -1.95 3.33 6.91
C ASN A 193 -2.23 1.83 6.99
N ALA A 194 -2.21 1.15 5.86
CA ALA A 194 -2.35 -0.29 5.80
C ALA A 194 -1.16 -0.89 5.03
N ASN A 195 -0.76 -2.12 5.33
CA ASN A 195 0.01 -2.91 4.37
C ASN A 195 -0.95 -3.72 3.49
N ASN A 196 -0.67 -3.86 2.20
CA ASN A 196 -1.58 -4.60 1.32
C ASN A 196 -1.30 -6.11 1.38
N LEU A 197 -1.87 -6.84 2.35
CA LEU A 197 -1.71 -8.31 2.42
C LEU A 197 -2.34 -9.04 1.25
N GLN A 198 -3.21 -8.43 0.44
CA GLN A 198 -3.76 -9.09 -0.74
C GLN A 198 -2.81 -9.09 -1.93
N LYS A 199 -1.91 -8.09 -2.03
CA LYS A 199 -0.78 -7.94 -2.96
C LYS A 199 -1.05 -8.00 -4.48
N LYS A 200 -2.06 -8.72 -4.95
CA LYS A 200 -2.54 -8.78 -6.34
C LYS A 200 -3.88 -8.05 -6.50
N SER A 201 -4.11 -7.10 -5.60
CA SER A 201 -5.21 -6.14 -5.58
C SER A 201 -4.59 -4.76 -5.46
N TYR A 202 -5.24 -3.71 -5.97
CA TYR A 202 -4.79 -2.31 -5.86
C TYR A 202 -4.65 -1.81 -4.41
N GLY A 203 -5.05 -2.62 -3.43
CA GLY A 203 -5.10 -2.27 -2.01
C GLY A 203 -6.54 -2.13 -1.51
N ASN A 204 -6.70 -1.39 -0.44
CA ASN A 204 -7.99 -1.16 0.23
C ASN A 204 -8.55 0.23 -0.17
N LEU A 205 -9.10 0.41 -1.38
CA LEU A 205 -9.63 1.70 -1.84
C LEU A 205 -11.01 2.08 -1.22
N LEU A 206 -11.38 1.48 -0.07
CA LEU A 206 -12.67 1.69 0.60
C LEU A 206 -12.95 3.16 0.97
N PHE A 207 -11.91 3.98 1.13
CA PHE A 207 -12.02 5.37 1.62
C PHE A 207 -11.78 6.43 0.54
N GLY A 208 -11.81 6.05 -0.74
CA GLY A 208 -11.68 7.00 -1.84
C GLY A 208 -11.01 6.39 -3.06
N GLY A 209 -11.24 7.00 -4.23
CA GLY A 209 -10.67 6.55 -5.50
C GLY A 209 -9.17 6.83 -5.67
N LEU A 210 -8.44 7.09 -4.58
CA LEU A 210 -7.01 7.38 -4.59
C LEU A 210 -6.30 6.70 -3.41
N THR A 211 -5.14 6.11 -3.69
CA THR A 211 -4.23 5.58 -2.68
C THR A 211 -2.82 6.09 -2.96
N TYR A 212 -2.18 6.68 -1.95
CA TYR A 212 -0.75 6.95 -1.97
C TYR A 212 0.02 5.70 -1.53
N ILE A 213 0.97 5.25 -2.36
CA ILE A 213 1.85 4.13 -2.02
C ILE A 213 3.14 4.68 -1.45
N LEU A 214 3.24 4.59 -0.13
CA LEU A 214 4.35 5.13 0.63
C LEU A 214 5.57 4.22 0.51
N ASN A 215 6.76 4.82 0.56
CA ASN A 215 8.02 4.12 0.41
C ASN A 215 8.38 3.39 1.72
N PRO A 216 8.27 2.05 1.78
CA PRO A 216 8.53 1.31 3.00
C PRO A 216 9.98 1.45 3.48
N ARG A 217 10.95 1.72 2.58
CA ARG A 217 12.35 1.95 2.95
C ARG A 217 12.53 3.25 3.72
N VAL A 218 11.94 4.34 3.23
CA VAL A 218 12.03 5.66 3.87
C VAL A 218 11.19 5.71 5.16
N LEU A 219 10.23 4.81 5.28
CA LEU A 219 9.36 4.66 6.45
C LEU A 219 9.89 3.64 7.49
N LYS A 220 10.91 2.84 7.15
CA LYS A 220 11.33 1.66 7.93
C LYS A 220 11.60 1.94 9.41
N THR A 221 12.18 3.10 9.72
CA THR A 221 12.59 3.47 11.09
C THR A 221 11.54 4.29 11.85
N ARG A 222 10.40 4.57 11.23
CA ARG A 222 9.33 5.42 11.78
C ARG A 222 7.93 4.85 11.54
N SER A 223 7.87 3.52 11.40
CA SER A 223 6.63 2.78 11.22
C SER A 223 6.53 1.67 12.25
N ALA A 224 5.34 1.49 12.78
CA ALA A 224 4.98 0.38 13.64
C ALA A 224 3.75 -0.35 13.07
N PHE A 225 3.66 -1.65 13.31
CA PHE A 225 2.64 -2.52 12.74
C PHE A 225 1.79 -3.10 13.85
N GLU A 226 0.48 -3.10 13.69
CA GLU A 226 -0.45 -3.80 14.57
C GLU A 226 -1.45 -4.64 13.78
N ILE A 227 -1.98 -5.69 14.40
CA ILE A 227 -2.73 -6.74 13.71
C ILE A 227 -4.20 -6.38 13.43
N TRP A 228 -4.66 -5.23 13.92
CA TRP A 228 -6.05 -4.81 13.84
C TRP A 228 -6.17 -3.35 13.42
N ASP A 229 -7.33 -3.02 12.88
CA ASP A 229 -7.82 -1.65 12.70
C ASP A 229 -8.34 -1.11 14.06
N LEU A 230 -7.77 0.00 14.55
CA LEU A 230 -8.17 0.60 15.82
C LEU A 230 -9.65 0.99 15.86
N GLY A 231 -10.17 1.51 14.74
CA GLY A 231 -11.59 1.84 14.59
C GLY A 231 -12.45 0.60 14.82
N ARG A 232 -12.06 -0.52 14.20
CA ARG A 232 -12.75 -1.81 14.36
C ARG A 232 -12.63 -2.40 15.75
N MET A 233 -11.46 -2.33 16.40
CA MET A 233 -11.27 -2.79 17.79
C MET A 233 -12.20 -2.06 18.75
N SER A 234 -12.33 -0.74 18.57
CA SER A 234 -13.24 0.08 19.34
C SER A 234 -14.70 -0.31 19.10
N LEU A 235 -15.08 -0.53 17.84
CA LEU A 235 -16.45 -0.90 17.45
C LEU A 235 -16.87 -2.30 17.92
N MET A 236 -15.97 -3.28 17.86
CA MET A 236 -16.27 -4.68 18.20
C MET A 236 -16.10 -4.99 19.69
N GLY A 237 -15.74 -4.02 20.54
CA GLY A 237 -15.51 -4.25 21.96
C GLY A 237 -14.37 -5.24 22.24
N LEU A 238 -13.43 -5.36 21.30
CA LEU A 238 -12.31 -6.32 21.36
C LEU A 238 -11.19 -5.86 22.29
N ARG A 239 -11.39 -4.78 23.05
CA ARG A 239 -10.48 -4.29 24.09
C ARG A 239 -10.15 -5.32 25.18
N LYS A 240 -10.89 -6.42 25.25
CA LYS A 240 -10.65 -7.56 26.14
C LYS A 240 -9.50 -8.47 25.68
N TYR A 241 -9.12 -8.43 24.41
CA TYR A 241 -8.00 -9.21 23.90
C TYR A 241 -6.70 -8.46 24.20
N SER A 242 -5.78 -9.12 24.89
CA SER A 242 -4.48 -8.57 25.33
C SER A 242 -3.36 -8.99 24.40
N TRP A 243 -3.63 -9.03 23.09
CA TRP A 243 -2.59 -9.28 22.11
C TRP A 243 -1.54 -8.17 22.27
N SER A 244 -0.31 -8.55 22.55
CA SER A 244 0.74 -7.59 22.91
C SER A 244 1.43 -7.04 21.66
N THR A 245 1.52 -5.71 21.62
CA THR A 245 2.57 -4.83 21.04
C THR A 245 2.88 -4.91 19.56
N LEU A 246 2.68 -3.78 18.88
CA LEU A 246 3.52 -3.18 17.85
C LEU A 246 4.76 -3.99 17.41
N GLY A 247 4.76 -4.40 16.14
CA GLY A 247 5.93 -4.87 15.41
C GLY A 247 6.52 -3.79 14.51
N THR A 248 7.51 -4.17 13.71
CA THR A 248 8.17 -3.31 12.71
C THR A 248 8.18 -4.02 11.35
N PRO A 249 8.62 -3.36 10.26
CA PRO A 249 8.77 -4.05 8.97
C PRO A 249 9.68 -5.29 9.02
N THR A 250 10.68 -5.30 9.90
CA THR A 250 11.65 -6.41 10.02
C THR A 250 11.34 -7.36 11.17
N ASP A 251 10.59 -6.91 12.16
CA ASP A 251 10.39 -7.62 13.42
C ASP A 251 8.88 -7.72 13.72
N PHE A 252 8.23 -8.69 13.08
CA PHE A 252 6.77 -8.85 13.11
C PHE A 252 6.30 -10.27 13.45
N TYR A 253 7.21 -11.23 13.68
CA TYR A 253 6.83 -12.65 13.79
C TYR A 253 5.84 -12.93 14.92
N HIS A 254 6.01 -12.23 16.04
CA HIS A 254 5.11 -12.32 17.20
C HIS A 254 3.69 -11.80 16.92
N LEU A 255 3.47 -11.10 15.80
CA LEU A 255 2.16 -10.62 15.37
C LEU A 255 1.38 -11.64 14.52
N VAL A 256 2.04 -12.68 13.99
CA VAL A 256 1.47 -13.54 12.94
C VAL A 256 0.33 -14.40 13.48
N GLN A 257 0.56 -15.16 14.56
CA GLN A 257 -0.48 -16.00 15.17
C GLN A 257 -1.62 -15.16 15.78
N PRO A 258 -1.36 -14.06 16.51
CA PRO A 258 -2.43 -13.15 16.93
C PRO A 258 -3.28 -12.63 15.78
N HIS A 259 -2.67 -12.31 14.64
CA HIS A 259 -3.40 -11.86 13.46
C HIS A 259 -4.30 -12.98 12.90
N ASP A 260 -3.80 -14.21 12.86
CA ASP A 260 -4.61 -15.38 12.47
C ASP A 260 -5.81 -15.59 13.41
N GLU A 261 -5.61 -15.48 14.73
CA GLU A 261 -6.69 -15.51 15.70
C GLU A 261 -7.71 -14.38 15.49
N TYR A 262 -7.22 -13.16 15.27
CA TYR A 262 -8.04 -11.99 15.01
C TYR A 262 -8.91 -12.17 13.76
N MET A 263 -8.31 -12.64 12.67
CA MET A 263 -9.00 -12.90 11.40
C MET A 263 -10.03 -14.03 11.50
N ASN A 264 -9.92 -14.89 12.51
CA ASN A 264 -10.85 -15.98 12.79
C ASN A 264 -11.90 -15.66 13.87
N LEU A 265 -11.91 -14.45 14.45
CA LEU A 265 -12.94 -14.09 15.43
C LEU A 265 -14.35 -14.15 14.82
N PRO A 266 -15.37 -14.52 15.62
CA PRO A 266 -16.73 -14.53 15.14
C PRO A 266 -17.22 -13.14 14.72
N LEU A 267 -17.87 -13.09 13.55
CA LEU A 267 -18.65 -11.95 13.12
C LEU A 267 -19.81 -11.80 14.10
N GLY A 268 -19.80 -10.74 14.92
CA GLY A 268 -20.93 -10.44 15.77
C GLY A 268 -22.18 -10.16 14.93
N ASN A 269 -23.36 -10.53 15.42
CA ASN A 269 -24.68 -10.30 14.80
C ASN A 269 -25.04 -8.82 14.55
N GLY A 270 -24.12 -7.88 14.76
CA GLY A 270 -24.28 -6.43 14.61
C GLY A 270 -23.31 -5.83 13.60
N THR A 271 -22.83 -6.60 12.61
CA THR A 271 -22.10 -6.03 11.48
C THR A 271 -22.99 -4.99 10.80
N TYR A 272 -22.48 -3.75 10.78
CA TYR A 272 -23.16 -2.57 10.26
C TYR A 272 -23.78 -2.79 8.89
N ASP A 273 -24.81 -1.99 8.60
CA ASP A 273 -25.51 -1.93 7.31
C ASP A 273 -24.58 -1.79 6.08
N PHE A 274 -23.33 -1.35 6.26
CA PHE A 274 -22.30 -1.30 5.22
C PHE A 274 -21.88 -2.68 4.71
N PHE A 275 -21.95 -3.69 5.58
CA PHE A 275 -21.51 -5.05 5.35
C PHE A 275 -22.69 -6.02 5.21
N LYS A 276 -23.94 -5.55 5.31
CA LYS A 276 -25.15 -6.41 5.21
C LYS A 276 -25.34 -7.01 3.82
N ASP A 277 -24.87 -6.31 2.79
CA ASP A 277 -24.96 -6.74 1.39
C ASP A 277 -23.82 -7.71 1.02
N PHE A 278 -22.79 -7.78 1.87
CA PHE A 278 -21.79 -8.84 1.81
C PHE A 278 -22.31 -10.00 2.68
N ASP A 279 -22.75 -11.10 2.06
CA ASP A 279 -23.21 -12.29 2.79
C ASP A 279 -22.03 -12.94 3.53
N PHE A 280 -21.71 -12.43 4.72
CA PHE A 280 -20.64 -12.92 5.58
C PHE A 280 -21.05 -14.18 6.37
N LYS A 281 -21.85 -15.08 5.78
CA LYS A 281 -21.94 -16.49 6.21
C LYS A 281 -20.64 -17.27 5.89
N GLN A 282 -19.52 -16.57 5.85
CA GLN A 282 -18.23 -17.12 5.49
C GLN A 282 -17.67 -17.88 6.70
N PRO A 283 -17.10 -19.07 6.50
CA PRO A 283 -16.50 -19.82 7.58
C PRO A 283 -15.33 -19.04 8.21
N GLN A 284 -15.34 -18.96 9.54
CA GLN A 284 -14.20 -18.55 10.37
C GLN A 284 -13.13 -19.63 10.26
N ASN A 285 -12.39 -19.58 9.17
CA ASN A 285 -11.35 -20.55 8.85
C ASN A 285 -10.29 -19.87 7.96
N TYR A 286 -9.83 -18.69 8.34
CA TYR A 286 -8.61 -18.11 7.80
C TYR A 286 -7.41 -18.96 8.25
N SER A 287 -6.41 -19.09 7.38
CA SER A 287 -5.11 -19.67 7.68
C SER A 287 -4.04 -18.86 6.98
N LEU A 288 -2.83 -18.80 7.54
CA LEU A 288 -1.66 -18.18 6.91
C LEU A 288 -1.42 -18.70 5.48
N SER A 289 -1.79 -19.95 5.19
CA SER A 289 -1.71 -20.51 3.83
C SER A 289 -2.55 -19.74 2.81
N ASP A 290 -3.65 -19.11 3.21
CA ASP A 290 -4.47 -18.29 2.32
C ASP A 290 -3.66 -17.10 1.78
N LEU A 291 -2.81 -16.47 2.61
CA LEU A 291 -1.87 -15.41 2.18
C LEU A 291 -0.78 -15.96 1.26
N PHE A 292 -0.15 -17.07 1.64
CA PHE A 292 0.94 -17.67 0.86
C PHE A 292 0.47 -18.09 -0.54
N ASN A 293 -0.69 -18.74 -0.61
CA ASN A 293 -1.32 -19.11 -1.87
C ASN A 293 -1.61 -17.85 -2.71
N ARG A 294 -2.19 -16.81 -2.10
CA ARG A 294 -2.47 -15.55 -2.79
C ARG A 294 -1.20 -14.89 -3.32
N TRP A 295 -0.12 -14.85 -2.55
CA TRP A 295 1.12 -14.19 -2.94
C TRP A 295 1.87 -14.94 -4.04
N TRP A 296 2.01 -16.25 -3.91
CA TRP A 296 2.96 -17.01 -4.74
C TRP A 296 2.32 -17.83 -5.86
N ILE A 297 1.00 -18.08 -5.80
CA ILE A 297 0.32 -18.86 -6.85
C ILE A 297 -0.42 -17.91 -7.80
N PRO A 298 -0.08 -17.89 -9.10
CA PRO A 298 -0.79 -17.10 -10.11
C PRO A 298 -2.30 -17.33 -10.05
N ASP A 299 -3.07 -16.27 -10.32
CA ASP A 299 -4.54 -16.30 -10.42
C ASP A 299 -5.31 -16.81 -9.19
N THR A 300 -4.64 -17.05 -8.06
CA THR A 300 -5.31 -17.40 -6.80
C THR A 300 -6.24 -16.25 -6.39
N PRO A 301 -7.55 -16.47 -6.23
CA PRO A 301 -8.50 -15.39 -5.92
C PRO A 301 -8.23 -14.81 -4.52
N VAL A 302 -8.83 -13.64 -4.25
CA VAL A 302 -8.85 -13.10 -2.89
C VAL A 302 -9.51 -14.13 -1.96
N PRO A 303 -8.87 -14.54 -0.86
CA PRO A 303 -9.48 -15.48 0.06
C PRO A 303 -10.76 -14.89 0.66
N TYR A 304 -11.84 -15.66 0.62
CA TYR A 304 -13.13 -15.32 1.23
C TYR A 304 -13.23 -15.83 2.68
N THR A 305 -12.11 -16.23 3.28
CA THR A 305 -12.03 -16.84 4.61
C THR A 305 -11.77 -15.79 5.70
N GLY A 306 -12.46 -15.92 6.83
CA GLY A 306 -12.31 -14.99 7.96
C GLY A 306 -12.53 -13.53 7.59
N HIS A 307 -11.80 -12.63 8.23
CA HIS A 307 -11.90 -11.18 8.00
C HIS A 307 -10.96 -10.63 6.93
N LEU A 308 -10.19 -11.50 6.26
CA LEU A 308 -9.19 -11.07 5.27
C LEU A 308 -9.81 -10.35 4.07
N ILE A 309 -11.03 -10.71 3.68
CA ILE A 309 -11.73 -10.02 2.58
C ILE A 309 -12.04 -8.56 2.90
N SER A 310 -12.33 -8.23 4.16
CA SER A 310 -12.74 -6.89 4.57
C SER A 310 -11.59 -6.06 5.10
N PHE A 311 -10.60 -6.71 5.71
CA PHE A 311 -9.46 -6.06 6.33
C PHE A 311 -8.17 -6.81 5.99
N PRO A 312 -7.73 -6.79 4.71
CA PRO A 312 -6.53 -7.49 4.25
C PRO A 312 -5.24 -6.77 4.63
N PHE A 313 -5.10 -6.33 5.88
CA PHE A 313 -3.99 -5.51 6.30
C PHE A 313 -3.69 -5.65 7.79
N TYR A 314 -2.41 -5.49 8.12
CA TYR A 314 -1.96 -4.93 9.38
C TYR A 314 -2.10 -3.41 9.29
N GLU A 315 -2.54 -2.80 10.38
CA GLU A 315 -2.54 -1.36 10.52
C GLU A 315 -1.10 -0.88 10.70
N VAL A 316 -0.71 0.12 9.92
CA VAL A 316 0.64 0.69 9.92
C VAL A 316 0.55 2.10 10.46
N LEU A 317 1.13 2.30 11.63
CA LEU A 317 1.27 3.59 12.29
C LEU A 317 2.54 4.24 11.78
N THR A 318 2.44 5.41 11.18
CA THR A 318 3.63 6.16 10.74
C THR A 318 3.67 7.54 11.35
N GLY A 319 4.88 8.10 11.48
CA GLY A 319 5.04 9.53 11.67
C GLY A 319 4.54 10.35 10.46
N ASN A 320 4.87 11.64 10.44
CA ASN A 320 4.59 12.52 9.30
C ASN A 320 5.11 11.93 7.98
N VAL A 321 4.30 12.02 6.93
CA VAL A 321 4.64 11.60 5.56
C VAL A 321 4.83 12.84 4.69
N LEU A 322 6.06 13.10 4.29
CA LEU A 322 6.49 14.25 3.49
C LEU A 322 6.48 13.88 2.01
N LEU A 323 5.64 14.53 1.22
CA LEU A 323 5.65 14.35 -0.23
C LEU A 323 6.67 15.31 -0.86
N PRO A 324 7.41 14.89 -1.90
CA PRO A 324 7.38 13.59 -2.56
C PRO A 324 8.35 12.54 -1.96
N GLU A 325 9.18 12.91 -0.97
CA GLU A 325 10.25 12.06 -0.37
C GLU A 325 9.74 10.67 0.05
N ASP A 326 8.56 10.62 0.66
CA ASP A 326 8.00 9.41 1.27
C ASP A 326 7.04 8.64 0.34
N LEU A 327 6.79 9.17 -0.85
CA LEU A 327 5.87 8.59 -1.84
C LEU A 327 6.65 7.81 -2.89
N SER A 328 6.25 6.57 -3.14
CA SER A 328 6.77 5.78 -4.26
C SER A 328 5.97 6.05 -5.53
N PHE A 329 4.65 5.88 -5.46
CA PHE A 329 3.72 6.10 -6.57
C PHE A 329 2.30 6.28 -6.04
N THR A 330 1.39 6.70 -6.91
CA THR A 330 -0.03 6.85 -6.56
C THR A 330 -0.86 5.85 -7.34
N VAL A 331 -1.87 5.25 -6.72
CA VAL A 331 -2.88 4.42 -7.38
C VAL A 331 -4.18 5.21 -7.46
N ALA A 332 -4.77 5.27 -8.65
CA ALA A 332 -6.04 5.94 -8.92
C ALA A 332 -7.06 4.94 -9.47
N LEU A 333 -8.28 4.95 -8.92
CA LEU A 333 -9.37 4.13 -9.43
C LEU A 333 -9.81 4.62 -10.80
N PHE A 334 -9.88 3.67 -11.72
CA PHE A 334 -10.57 3.78 -12.98
C PHE A 334 -11.93 3.12 -12.83
N HIS A 335 -12.98 3.93 -12.87
CA HIS A 335 -14.35 3.48 -12.64
C HIS A 335 -15.19 3.53 -13.91
N ASN A 336 -15.98 2.47 -14.12
CA ASN A 336 -16.94 2.33 -15.23
C ASN A 336 -18.40 2.39 -14.73
N GLY A 337 -18.65 3.15 -13.66
CA GLY A 337 -19.97 3.28 -13.05
C GLY A 337 -20.18 4.61 -12.32
N THR A 338 -21.31 4.71 -11.62
CA THR A 338 -21.60 5.84 -10.73
C THR A 338 -21.05 5.57 -9.34
N TYR A 339 -19.84 6.04 -9.03
CA TYR A 339 -19.48 6.22 -7.62
C TYR A 339 -20.14 7.51 -7.16
N SER A 340 -21.04 7.40 -6.18
CA SER A 340 -21.52 8.58 -5.46
C SER A 340 -22.39 9.56 -6.30
N GLY A 341 -23.01 9.12 -7.38
CA GLY A 341 -23.82 9.97 -8.27
C GLY A 341 -23.00 10.85 -9.22
N LEU A 342 -21.69 10.65 -9.30
CA LEU A 342 -20.84 11.15 -10.38
C LEU A 342 -20.73 10.02 -11.41
N SER A 343 -21.44 10.15 -12.53
CA SER A 343 -21.29 9.26 -13.68
C SER A 343 -20.07 9.70 -14.47
N THR A 344 -18.88 9.22 -14.11
CA THR A 344 -17.70 9.44 -14.92
C THR A 344 -17.08 8.09 -15.25
N ASN A 345 -17.53 7.57 -16.39
CA ASN A 345 -16.76 6.66 -17.22
C ASN A 345 -15.32 7.23 -17.31
N GLY A 346 -14.38 6.64 -16.58
CA GLY A 346 -12.97 7.05 -16.54
C GLY A 346 -12.38 7.42 -15.18
N GLY A 347 -13.18 7.47 -14.12
CA GLY A 347 -12.68 7.81 -12.78
C GLY A 347 -12.01 9.19 -12.74
N LEU A 348 -10.78 9.26 -12.24
CA LEU A 348 -9.98 10.50 -12.22
C LEU A 348 -9.43 10.89 -13.61
N TRP A 349 -9.40 10.00 -14.59
CA TRP A 349 -8.83 10.31 -15.89
C TRP A 349 -9.69 11.32 -16.66
N GLY A 350 -9.08 12.43 -17.11
CA GLY A 350 -9.78 13.50 -17.82
C GLY A 350 -10.65 14.39 -16.93
N ALA A 351 -10.66 14.14 -15.62
CA ALA A 351 -11.22 15.04 -14.62
C ALA A 351 -10.15 16.06 -14.18
N LYS A 352 -10.60 17.23 -13.74
CA LYS A 352 -9.73 18.29 -13.23
C LYS A 352 -8.82 17.80 -12.10
N GLU A 353 -9.35 16.99 -11.17
CA GLU A 353 -8.58 16.42 -10.08
C GLU A 353 -7.54 15.39 -10.55
N GLY A 354 -7.81 14.68 -11.65
CA GLY A 354 -6.80 13.84 -12.29
C GLY A 354 -5.72 14.64 -12.99
N ASP A 355 -6.05 15.76 -13.63
CA ASP A 355 -5.05 16.65 -14.24
C ASP A 355 -4.12 17.24 -13.16
N LEU A 356 -4.69 17.65 -12.01
CA LEU A 356 -3.92 18.06 -10.82
C LEU A 356 -2.96 16.96 -10.34
N LEU A 357 -3.44 15.71 -10.27
CA LEU A 357 -2.61 14.57 -9.89
C LEU A 357 -1.48 14.35 -10.91
N LYS A 358 -1.79 14.40 -12.21
CA LYS A 358 -0.82 14.22 -13.29
C LYS A 358 0.26 15.29 -13.29
N GLU A 359 -0.12 16.55 -13.10
CA GLU A 359 0.80 17.67 -12.99
C GLU A 359 1.75 17.46 -11.82
N PHE A 360 1.22 17.25 -10.61
CA PHE A 360 2.02 17.00 -9.41
C PHE A 360 2.99 15.82 -9.60
N SER A 361 2.48 14.69 -10.10
CA SER A 361 3.29 13.50 -10.35
C SER A 361 4.38 13.73 -11.39
N THR A 362 4.09 14.50 -12.44
CA THR A 362 5.09 14.85 -13.47
C THR A 362 6.18 15.76 -12.90
N GLU A 363 5.80 16.81 -12.18
CA GLU A 363 6.75 17.74 -11.54
C GLU A 363 7.67 17.04 -10.54
N ASN A 364 7.12 16.09 -9.78
CA ASN A 364 7.82 15.39 -8.71
C ASN A 364 8.40 14.04 -9.14
N ARG A 365 8.29 13.66 -10.42
CA ARG A 365 8.74 12.38 -10.97
C ARG A 365 8.19 11.19 -10.17
N ARG A 366 6.87 11.10 -10.04
CA ARG A 366 6.17 10.02 -9.34
C ARG A 366 5.22 9.32 -10.30
N ALA A 367 5.29 7.99 -10.32
CA ALA A 367 4.41 7.18 -11.15
C ALA A 367 2.95 7.29 -10.67
N ILE A 368 2.03 7.17 -11.64
CA ILE A 368 0.60 6.94 -11.39
C ILE A 368 0.26 5.56 -11.94
N VAL A 369 -0.48 4.79 -11.16
CA VAL A 369 -1.04 3.50 -11.55
C VAL A 369 -2.56 3.62 -11.60
N TRP A 370 -3.16 3.33 -12.75
CA TRP A 370 -4.60 3.22 -12.91
C TRP A 370 -5.04 1.80 -12.61
N ALA A 371 -6.07 1.62 -11.79
CA ALA A 371 -6.56 0.30 -11.41
C ALA A 371 -8.06 0.15 -11.62
N THR A 372 -8.52 -1.06 -11.98
CA THR A 372 -9.96 -1.40 -11.98
C THR A 372 -10.56 -1.32 -10.58
N GLU A 373 -11.89 -1.24 -10.47
CA GLU A 373 -12.61 -1.28 -9.18
C GLU A 373 -12.41 -2.59 -8.39
N ASP A 374 -11.98 -3.69 -9.01
CA ASP A 374 -11.68 -4.96 -8.32
C ASP A 374 -10.16 -5.24 -8.14
N GLY A 375 -9.29 -4.41 -8.72
CA GLY A 375 -7.84 -4.49 -8.53
C GLY A 375 -7.16 -5.63 -9.23
N THR A 376 -7.89 -6.31 -10.10
CA THR A 376 -7.39 -7.40 -10.92
C THR A 376 -6.47 -6.90 -12.03
N SER A 377 -6.63 -5.64 -12.46
CA SER A 377 -5.87 -5.05 -13.56
C SER A 377 -5.36 -3.66 -13.20
N MET A 378 -4.06 -3.44 -13.40
CA MET A 378 -3.37 -2.19 -13.10
C MET A 378 -2.44 -1.76 -14.25
N LEU A 379 -2.46 -0.48 -14.60
CA LEU A 379 -1.67 0.11 -15.67
C LEU A 379 -0.84 1.29 -15.18
N LEU A 380 0.44 1.29 -15.51
CA LEU A 380 1.29 2.46 -15.35
C LEU A 380 0.84 3.53 -16.35
N ASP A 381 0.65 4.75 -15.88
CA ASP A 381 0.36 5.90 -16.73
C ASP A 381 1.64 6.36 -17.46
N PRO A 382 1.73 6.20 -18.80
CA PRO A 382 2.93 6.58 -19.52
C PRO A 382 3.07 8.11 -19.66
N THR A 383 2.02 8.88 -19.39
CA THR A 383 1.98 10.33 -19.60
C THR A 383 2.61 11.13 -18.47
N VAL A 384 2.78 10.52 -17.28
CA VAL A 384 3.45 11.14 -16.13
C VAL A 384 4.91 10.72 -16.02
N GLY A 385 5.76 11.70 -15.68
CA GLY A 385 7.19 11.47 -15.47
C GLY A 385 7.46 10.66 -14.19
N GLY A 386 8.48 9.79 -14.22
CA GLY A 386 8.88 8.99 -13.04
C GLY A 386 9.02 7.48 -13.29
N TRP A 387 9.36 7.06 -14.51
CA TRP A 387 9.76 5.69 -14.76
C TRP A 387 11.01 5.41 -13.93
N VAL A 388 10.91 4.46 -12.99
CA VAL A 388 12.01 4.07 -12.10
C VAL A 388 13.23 3.53 -12.89
N SER A 389 13.08 3.25 -14.20
CA SER A 389 14.13 2.60 -15.00
C SER A 389 14.32 3.06 -16.46
N GLY A 390 13.82 4.22 -16.92
CA GLY A 390 14.15 4.62 -18.29
C GLY A 390 13.52 5.87 -18.88
N GLU A 391 14.03 6.27 -20.04
CA GLU A 391 13.52 7.37 -20.87
C GLU A 391 12.06 7.11 -21.28
N ARG A 392 11.22 8.13 -21.09
CA ARG A 392 9.86 8.19 -21.62
C ARG A 392 9.91 8.03 -23.14
N ARG A 393 9.33 6.95 -23.65
CA ARG A 393 9.19 6.75 -25.09
C ARG A 393 7.95 7.48 -25.58
N GLU A 394 8.14 8.57 -26.33
CA GLU A 394 7.04 9.37 -26.89
C GLU A 394 6.06 8.51 -27.72
N GLU A 395 6.54 7.45 -28.38
CA GLU A 395 5.69 6.50 -29.10
C GLU A 395 4.74 5.71 -28.18
N GLU A 396 5.19 5.30 -27.00
CA GLU A 396 4.36 4.57 -26.02
C GLU A 396 3.32 5.50 -25.40
N VAL A 397 3.73 6.73 -25.07
CA VAL A 397 2.85 7.79 -24.59
C VAL A 397 1.75 8.06 -25.61
N GLU A 398 2.12 8.27 -26.87
CA GLU A 398 1.20 8.61 -27.94
C GLU A 398 0.27 7.44 -28.28
N SER A 399 0.79 6.21 -28.29
CA SER A 399 -0.03 5.00 -28.49
C SER A 399 -1.08 4.85 -27.39
N VAL A 400 -0.71 5.02 -26.12
CA VAL A 400 -1.69 4.95 -25.02
C VAL A 400 -2.67 6.10 -25.10
N ARG A 401 -2.22 7.33 -25.38
CA ARG A 401 -3.10 8.49 -25.56
C ARG A 401 -4.13 8.25 -26.67
N GLN A 402 -3.70 7.75 -27.83
CA GLN A 402 -4.59 7.43 -28.95
C GLN A 402 -5.57 6.31 -28.60
N GLN A 403 -5.11 5.22 -27.99
CA GLN A 403 -6.00 4.13 -27.54
C GLN A 403 -7.03 4.64 -26.53
N TRP A 404 -6.61 5.51 -25.61
CA TRP A 404 -7.49 6.16 -24.65
C TRP A 404 -8.50 7.08 -25.32
N GLU A 405 -8.07 7.96 -26.22
CA GLU A 405 -8.94 8.87 -26.98
C GLU A 405 -9.96 8.11 -27.84
N VAL A 406 -9.58 6.95 -28.38
CA VAL A 406 -10.48 6.06 -29.13
C VAL A 406 -11.49 5.36 -28.20
N LEU A 407 -11.04 4.88 -27.03
CA LEU A 407 -11.93 4.19 -26.07
C LEU A 407 -12.86 5.16 -25.32
N TRP A 408 -12.47 6.43 -25.16
CA TRP A 408 -13.18 7.44 -24.37
C TRP A 408 -13.76 8.62 -25.16
N GLY A 409 -13.47 8.72 -26.45
CA GLY A 409 -14.12 9.66 -27.34
C GLY A 409 -15.64 9.57 -27.18
N VAL A 410 -16.32 10.71 -27.25
CA VAL A 410 -17.76 10.87 -26.96
C VAL A 410 -18.65 9.87 -27.72
N GLU A 411 -18.16 9.32 -28.84
CA GLU A 411 -18.86 8.31 -29.66
C GLU A 411 -18.74 6.86 -29.14
N HIS A 412 -17.78 6.54 -28.26
CA HIS A 412 -17.48 5.18 -27.78
C HIS A 412 -17.57 4.99 -26.26
N ALA A 413 -17.82 6.07 -25.52
CA ALA A 413 -17.88 6.10 -24.06
C ALA A 413 -18.86 5.12 -23.40
N ASN A 414 -19.77 4.49 -24.15
CA ASN A 414 -20.78 3.55 -23.63
C ASN A 414 -20.45 2.06 -23.81
N SER A 415 -19.33 1.69 -24.46
CA SER A 415 -19.03 0.27 -24.74
C SER A 415 -17.61 -0.20 -24.41
N ALA A 416 -16.64 0.71 -24.26
CA ALA A 416 -15.26 0.35 -23.93
C ALA A 416 -15.07 0.17 -22.41
N THR A 417 -14.33 -0.86 -22.01
CA THR A 417 -14.00 -1.16 -20.61
C THR A 417 -12.51 -0.95 -20.30
N PHE A 418 -12.15 -0.82 -19.01
CA PHE A 418 -10.74 -0.83 -18.61
C PHE A 418 -10.03 -2.10 -19.08
N PHE A 419 -10.72 -3.24 -19.13
CA PHE A 419 -10.16 -4.49 -19.61
C PHE A 419 -9.81 -4.43 -21.09
N ASP A 420 -10.62 -3.75 -21.91
CA ASP A 420 -10.32 -3.56 -23.34
C ASP A 420 -9.05 -2.74 -23.53
N LEU A 421 -8.87 -1.70 -22.70
CA LEU A 421 -7.65 -0.91 -22.66
C LEU A 421 -6.45 -1.75 -22.17
N TYR A 422 -6.60 -2.46 -21.05
CA TYR A 422 -5.56 -3.30 -20.46
C TYR A 422 -5.06 -4.38 -21.43
N ALA A 423 -5.96 -4.95 -22.23
CA ALA A 423 -5.65 -5.95 -23.24
C ALA A 423 -4.85 -5.37 -24.42
N GLN A 424 -5.04 -4.09 -24.75
CA GLN A 424 -4.44 -3.43 -25.92
C GLN A 424 -3.11 -2.72 -25.63
N VAL A 425 -2.84 -2.34 -24.39
CA VAL A 425 -1.56 -1.72 -24.02
C VAL A 425 -0.41 -2.75 -24.01
N PRO A 426 0.83 -2.32 -24.34
CA PRO A 426 2.00 -3.17 -24.23
C PRO A 426 2.18 -3.75 -22.82
N ASN A 427 2.72 -4.97 -22.72
CA ASN A 427 3.03 -5.60 -21.44
C ASN A 427 3.95 -4.76 -20.54
N SER A 428 4.79 -3.88 -21.13
CA SER A 428 5.67 -2.96 -20.40
C SER A 428 4.93 -1.93 -19.55
N LEU A 429 3.65 -1.67 -19.84
CA LEU A 429 2.80 -0.75 -19.08
C LEU A 429 1.89 -1.44 -18.06
N ARG A 430 1.87 -2.77 -18.04
CA ARG A 430 1.10 -3.52 -17.05
C ARG A 430 1.84 -3.53 -15.73
N PHE A 431 1.18 -3.07 -14.68
CA PHE A 431 1.77 -2.97 -13.35
C PHE A 431 1.43 -4.22 -12.52
N TYR A 432 2.44 -4.76 -11.85
CA TYR A 432 2.30 -5.85 -10.88
C TYR A 432 3.21 -5.59 -9.68
N TYR A 433 2.74 -5.94 -8.49
CA TYR A 433 3.60 -5.94 -7.31
C TYR A 433 4.62 -7.08 -7.41
N LEU A 434 5.86 -6.77 -7.02
CA LEU A 434 6.95 -7.73 -6.95
C LEU A 434 6.67 -8.81 -5.91
N SER A 435 7.22 -10.00 -6.12
CA SER A 435 7.14 -11.16 -5.24
C SER A 435 8.48 -11.82 -5.04
N TYR A 436 8.58 -12.63 -3.99
CA TYR A 436 9.80 -13.35 -3.69
C TYR A 436 10.34 -14.10 -4.91
N ASP A 437 9.46 -14.73 -5.70
CA ASP A 437 9.85 -15.49 -6.90
C ASP A 437 10.45 -14.62 -8.02
N ASN A 438 10.29 -13.30 -7.97
CA ASN A 438 10.90 -12.35 -8.91
C ASN A 438 11.85 -11.35 -8.22
N LYS A 439 12.29 -11.63 -6.98
CA LYS A 439 13.20 -10.75 -6.21
C LYS A 439 14.52 -10.46 -6.91
N LEU A 440 15.03 -11.41 -7.70
CA LEU A 440 16.28 -11.25 -8.48
C LEU A 440 16.21 -10.10 -9.48
N ALA A 441 15.01 -9.78 -10.00
CA ALA A 441 14.82 -8.65 -10.90
C ALA A 441 15.16 -7.31 -10.21
N CYS A 442 15.11 -7.26 -8.88
CA CYS A 442 15.43 -6.08 -8.08
C CYS A 442 16.84 -6.10 -7.49
N GLU A 443 17.37 -7.26 -7.14
CA GLU A 443 18.73 -7.39 -6.61
C GLU A 443 19.77 -6.83 -7.59
N LEU A 444 19.52 -6.96 -8.91
CA LEU A 444 20.33 -6.35 -9.96
C LEU A 444 20.40 -4.81 -9.91
N TYR A 445 19.40 -4.15 -9.31
CA TYR A 445 19.35 -2.69 -9.18
C TYR A 445 19.64 -2.19 -7.76
N GLN A 446 19.66 -3.09 -6.76
CA GLN A 446 19.96 -2.74 -5.37
C GLN A 446 21.46 -2.84 -5.06
N GLY A 447 22.20 -3.70 -5.77
CA GLY A 447 23.64 -3.88 -5.59
C GLY A 447 24.50 -2.68 -6.00
N GLU A 448 23.96 -1.71 -6.75
CA GLU A 448 24.71 -0.54 -7.21
C GLU A 448 24.70 0.63 -6.19
N GLU A 449 23.81 0.63 -5.18
CA GLU A 449 23.81 1.66 -4.12
C GLU A 449 24.80 1.35 -2.97
N GLU A 450 25.17 0.09 -2.73
CA GLU A 450 26.07 -0.28 -1.62
C GLU A 450 27.57 -0.07 -1.94
N GLU A 451 27.97 0.04 -3.21
CA GLU A 451 29.36 0.34 -3.59
C GLU A 451 29.64 1.84 -3.82
N GLY A 452 28.62 2.70 -3.69
CA GLY A 452 28.67 4.14 -3.99
C GLY A 452 28.38 5.10 -2.83
N GLY A 453 28.54 4.66 -1.58
CA GLY A 453 28.35 5.47 -0.36
C GLY A 453 29.62 5.74 0.41
#